data_AF-A0A2V9B8S0-F1
#
_entry.id   AF-A0A2V9B8S0-F1
#
_cell.length_a   1.000
_cell.length_b   1.000
_cell.length_c   1.000
_cell.angle_alpha   90.00
_cell.angle_beta   90.00
_cell.angle_gamma   90.00
#
_symmetry.space_group_name_H-M   'P 1'
#
loop_
_entity.id
_entity.type
_entity.pdbx_description
1 polymer ?
#
loop_
_entity_poly.entity_id
_entity_poly.type
_entity_poly.pdbx_seq_one_letter_code
_entity_poly.pdbx_strand_id
1 'polypeptide(L)'
;GRLSLVAGLIAGACYIAVTLLFYSLFKPVNRSLSLLAAFFSLVGCAIGPLSLIHLAPSHINPLVFFGFYCLLIGYLIFRSTFLPRILGVLMAIAGLGWLTFLSPPLANHLSPYNLAPGILGEGLLTLWLLAIGVNEQRWKEQASAAAERRS
;
A
#
# COMPACT_ATOMS: atom_id res chain seq x y z
N GLY A 1 9.07 23.52 6.82
CA GLY A 1 9.05 23.95 8.25
C GLY A 1 9.17 22.74 9.17
N ARG A 2 9.68 22.92 10.40
CA ARG A 2 9.94 21.81 11.36
C ARG A 2 8.72 20.91 11.59
N LEU A 3 7.51 21.48 11.59
CA LEU A 3 6.25 20.75 11.73
C LEU A 3 6.00 19.73 10.59
N SER A 4 6.32 20.09 9.35
CA SER A 4 6.17 19.20 8.19
C SER A 4 7.15 18.02 8.24
N LEU A 5 8.32 18.21 8.84
CA LEU A 5 9.32 17.16 9.00
C LEU A 5 8.90 16.15 10.07
N VAL A 6 8.43 16.64 11.23
CA VAL A 6 7.90 15.79 12.29
C VAL A 6 6.68 15.00 11.81
N ALA A 7 5.74 15.65 11.11
CA ALA A 7 4.59 14.97 10.53
C ALA A 7 5.00 13.89 9.51
N GLY A 8 5.99 14.16 8.66
CA GLY A 8 6.52 13.19 7.71
C GLY A 8 7.18 11.98 8.37
N LEU A 9 7.90 12.17 9.48
CA LEU A 9 8.50 11.07 10.25
C LEU A 9 7.44 10.20 10.94
N ILE A 10 6.42 10.83 11.55
CA ILE A 10 5.31 10.10 12.19
C ILE A 10 4.54 9.30 11.13
N ALA A 11 4.19 9.93 10.01
CA ALA A 11 3.51 9.25 8.91
C ALA A 11 4.35 8.09 8.36
N GLY A 12 5.66 8.29 8.17
CA GLY A 12 6.59 7.24 7.75
C GLY A 12 6.64 6.06 8.72
N ALA A 13 6.72 6.32 10.03
CA ALA A 13 6.71 5.27 11.06
C ALA A 13 5.39 4.49 11.06
N CYS A 14 4.24 5.18 10.96
CA CYS A 14 2.92 4.54 10.84
C CYS A 14 2.85 3.67 9.58
N TYR A 15 3.33 4.15 8.44
CA TYR A 15 3.33 3.38 7.20
C TYR A 15 4.23 2.15 7.27
N ILE A 16 5.42 2.25 7.87
CA ILE A 16 6.28 1.08 8.09
C ILE A 16 5.54 0.04 8.93
N ALA A 17 4.87 0.45 10.01
CA ALA A 17 4.08 -0.47 10.84
C ALA A 17 2.96 -1.15 10.05
N VAL A 18 2.18 -0.40 9.27
CA VAL A 18 1.12 -0.91 8.40
C VAL A 18 1.68 -1.88 7.35
N THR A 19 2.79 -1.54 6.73
CA THR A 19 3.46 -2.38 5.73
C THR A 19 3.95 -3.69 6.34
N LEU A 20 4.49 -3.67 7.55
CA LEU A 20 4.89 -4.88 8.28
C LEU A 20 3.68 -5.75 8.65
N LEU A 21 2.56 -5.13 9.05
CA LEU A 21 1.31 -5.82 9.32
C LEU A 21 0.76 -6.50 8.05
N PHE A 22 0.73 -5.80 6.92
CA PHE A 22 0.29 -6.41 5.66
C PHE A 22 1.26 -7.48 5.17
N TYR A 23 2.58 -7.26 5.32
CA TYR A 23 3.56 -8.30 5.01
C TYR A 23 3.31 -9.58 5.81
N SER A 24 3.07 -9.47 7.12
CA SER A 24 2.79 -10.65 7.95
C SER A 24 1.45 -11.30 7.60
N LEU A 25 0.44 -10.51 7.27
CA LEU A 25 -0.89 -10.97 6.87
C LEU A 25 -0.87 -11.70 5.52
N PHE A 26 -0.15 -11.20 4.51
CA PHE A 26 -0.11 -11.78 3.16
C PHE A 26 1.06 -12.74 2.92
N LYS A 27 1.99 -12.87 3.86
CA LYS A 27 3.09 -13.85 3.82
C LYS A 27 2.63 -15.29 3.50
N PRO A 28 1.51 -15.81 4.07
CA PRO A 28 0.96 -17.12 3.69
C PRO A 28 0.58 -17.26 2.21
N VAL A 29 0.12 -16.17 1.59
CA VAL A 29 -0.37 -16.18 0.19
C VAL A 29 0.81 -16.18 -0.78
N ASN A 30 1.72 -15.21 -0.64
CA ASN A 30 2.92 -15.12 -1.45
C ASN A 30 3.95 -14.20 -0.78
N ARG A 31 5.05 -14.81 -0.31
CA ARG A 31 6.13 -14.08 0.37
C ARG A 31 6.84 -13.08 -0.56
N SER A 32 7.07 -13.45 -1.82
CA SER A 32 7.82 -12.60 -2.76
C SER A 32 7.04 -11.34 -3.12
N LEU A 33 5.75 -11.47 -3.41
CA LEU A 33 4.90 -10.31 -3.72
C LEU A 33 4.70 -9.40 -2.50
N SER A 34 4.54 -9.99 -1.31
CA SER A 34 4.43 -9.22 -0.06
C SER A 34 5.72 -8.46 0.25
N LEU A 35 6.88 -9.06 -0.01
CA LEU A 35 8.18 -8.42 0.18
C LEU A 35 8.40 -7.30 -0.85
N LEU A 36 8.01 -7.53 -2.09
CA LEU A 36 8.06 -6.51 -3.14
C LEU A 36 7.18 -5.30 -2.80
N ALA A 37 5.97 -5.54 -2.30
CA ALA A 37 5.08 -4.47 -1.81
C ALA A 37 5.75 -3.69 -0.67
N ALA A 38 6.32 -4.40 0.31
CA ALA A 38 7.01 -3.76 1.42
C ALA A 38 8.22 -2.92 0.97
N PHE A 39 8.98 -3.41 -0.01
CA PHE A 39 10.08 -2.66 -0.60
C PHE A 39 9.60 -1.37 -1.26
N PHE A 40 8.57 -1.43 -2.11
CA PHE A 40 8.00 -0.25 -2.76
C PHE A 40 7.45 0.76 -1.75
N SER A 41 6.76 0.29 -0.71
CA SER A 41 6.29 1.16 0.38
C SER A 41 7.45 1.84 1.11
N LEU A 42 8.51 1.10 1.45
CA LEU A 42 9.68 1.65 2.14
C LEU A 42 10.40 2.70 1.30
N VAL A 43 10.54 2.46 0.00
CA VAL A 43 11.11 3.45 -0.95
C VAL A 43 10.22 4.70 -1.01
N GLY A 44 8.89 4.54 -1.14
CA GLY A 44 7.95 5.65 -1.12
C GLY A 44 8.02 6.48 0.18
N CYS A 45 8.12 5.81 1.33
CA CYS A 45 8.30 6.44 2.63
C CYS A 45 9.64 7.15 2.79
N ALA A 46 10.73 6.61 2.23
CA ALA A 46 12.04 7.26 2.29
C ALA A 46 12.07 8.55 1.45
N ILE A 47 11.46 8.52 0.25
CA ILE A 47 11.43 9.66 -0.67
C ILE A 47 10.70 10.87 -0.07
N GLY A 48 9.65 10.66 0.73
CA GLY A 48 8.88 11.74 1.35
C GLY A 48 9.77 12.71 2.17
N PRO A 49 10.39 12.28 3.28
CA PRO A 49 11.30 13.12 4.06
C PRO A 49 12.53 13.59 3.27
N LEU A 50 13.07 12.77 2.36
CA LEU A 50 14.21 13.14 1.50
C LEU A 50 13.87 14.30 0.54
N SER A 51 12.64 14.37 0.05
CA SER A 51 12.16 15.48 -0.79
C SER A 51 12.04 16.80 -0.01
N LEU A 52 11.67 16.72 1.28
CA LEU A 52 11.53 17.90 2.15
C LEU A 52 12.87 18.57 2.48
N ILE A 53 13.97 17.81 2.43
CA ILE A 53 15.34 18.32 2.67
C ILE A 53 16.09 18.64 1.37
N HIS A 54 15.40 18.69 0.22
CA HIS A 54 15.97 18.94 -1.11
C HIS A 54 17.10 17.97 -1.54
N LEU A 55 17.24 16.81 -0.87
CA LEU A 55 18.23 15.78 -1.22
C LEU A 55 17.72 14.78 -2.26
N ALA A 56 16.39 14.63 -2.41
CA ALA A 56 15.82 13.78 -3.45
C ALA A 56 15.75 14.53 -4.80
N PRO A 57 15.95 13.84 -5.94
CA PRO A 57 15.65 14.40 -7.24
C PRO A 57 14.18 14.87 -7.27
N SER A 58 13.96 16.17 -7.44
CA SER A 58 12.65 16.85 -7.41
C SER A 58 11.66 16.41 -8.51
N HIS A 59 11.99 15.36 -9.27
CA HIS A 59 11.20 14.82 -10.37
C HIS A 59 10.45 13.53 -10.01
N ILE A 60 10.75 12.90 -8.87
CA ILE A 60 10.19 11.59 -8.52
C ILE A 60 9.08 11.75 -7.49
N ASN A 61 7.84 11.47 -7.89
CA ASN A 61 6.69 11.56 -7.01
C ASN A 61 6.54 10.27 -6.16
N PRO A 62 6.58 10.34 -4.81
CA PRO A 62 6.45 9.15 -3.96
C PRO A 62 5.13 8.41 -4.16
N LEU A 63 4.09 9.11 -4.63
CA LEU A 63 2.78 8.53 -4.94
C LEU A 63 2.86 7.40 -5.97
N VAL A 64 3.81 7.47 -6.92
CA VAL A 64 3.98 6.41 -7.92
C VAL A 64 4.36 5.08 -7.25
N PHE A 65 5.25 5.11 -6.26
CA PHE A 65 5.62 3.94 -5.47
C PHE A 65 4.46 3.42 -4.63
N PHE A 66 3.67 4.34 -4.05
CA PHE A 66 2.42 3.99 -3.38
C PHE A 66 1.39 3.35 -4.33
N GLY A 67 1.37 3.76 -5.61
CA GLY A 67 0.54 3.14 -6.64
C GLY A 67 0.90 1.68 -6.90
N PHE A 68 2.20 1.39 -7.07
CA PHE A 68 2.69 0.02 -7.19
C PHE A 68 2.41 -0.81 -5.93
N TYR A 69 2.61 -0.22 -4.76
CA TYR A 69 2.29 -0.84 -3.48
C TYR A 69 0.79 -1.21 -3.39
N CYS A 70 -0.11 -0.27 -3.70
CA CYS A 70 -1.56 -0.49 -3.69
C CYS A 70 -1.99 -1.57 -4.69
N LEU A 71 -1.39 -1.60 -5.89
CA LEU A 71 -1.65 -2.66 -6.87
C LEU A 71 -1.22 -4.03 -6.36
N LEU A 72 -0.03 -4.14 -5.77
CA LEU A 72 0.47 -5.40 -5.22
C LEU A 72 -0.40 -5.88 -4.04
N ILE A 73 -0.75 -4.98 -3.12
CA ILE A 73 -1.64 -5.29 -2.00
C ILE A 73 -3.05 -5.66 -2.50
N GLY A 74 -3.60 -4.90 -3.45
CA GLY A 74 -4.89 -5.19 -4.07
C GLY A 74 -4.93 -6.56 -4.74
N TYR A 75 -3.85 -6.93 -5.44
CA TYR A 75 -3.70 -8.26 -6.03
C TYR A 75 -3.57 -9.36 -4.97
N LEU A 76 -2.81 -9.13 -3.90
CA LEU A 76 -2.69 -10.07 -2.78
C LEU A 76 -4.04 -10.28 -2.06
N ILE A 77 -4.83 -9.23 -1.88
CA ILE A 77 -6.19 -9.30 -1.33
C ILE A 77 -7.12 -10.06 -2.28
N PHE A 78 -7.02 -9.81 -3.58
CA PHE A 78 -7.85 -10.51 -4.56
C PHE A 78 -7.56 -12.02 -4.59
N ARG A 79 -6.29 -12.39 -4.42
CA ARG A 79 -5.83 -13.78 -4.32
C ARG A 79 -6.09 -14.40 -2.95
N SER A 80 -6.19 -13.60 -1.89
CA SER A 80 -6.50 -14.11 -0.57
C SER A 80 -7.97 -14.54 -0.51
N THR A 81 -8.26 -15.62 0.21
CA THR A 81 -9.65 -16.07 0.43
C THR A 81 -10.20 -15.57 1.75
N PHE A 82 -9.37 -14.91 2.56
CA PHE A 82 -9.68 -14.44 3.91
C PHE A 82 -10.15 -12.97 3.97
N LEU A 83 -9.96 -12.19 2.90
CA LEU A 83 -10.51 -10.85 2.73
C LEU A 83 -11.47 -10.82 1.53
N PRO A 84 -12.47 -9.92 1.51
CA PRO A 84 -13.35 -9.77 0.37
C PRO A 84 -12.59 -9.19 -0.84
N ARG A 85 -12.73 -9.85 -1.99
CA ARG A 85 -12.06 -9.48 -3.24
C ARG A 85 -12.39 -8.06 -3.71
N ILE A 86 -13.56 -7.54 -3.35
CA ILE A 86 -14.02 -6.19 -3.67
C ILE A 86 -13.03 -5.14 -3.12
N LEU A 87 -12.53 -5.33 -1.89
CA LEU A 87 -11.53 -4.42 -1.32
C LEU A 87 -10.21 -4.48 -2.09
N GLY A 88 -9.83 -5.66 -2.59
CA GLY A 88 -8.65 -5.82 -3.43
C GLY A 88 -8.77 -5.08 -4.76
N VAL A 89 -9.94 -5.16 -5.41
CA VAL A 89 -10.22 -4.43 -6.66
C VAL A 89 -10.22 -2.92 -6.42
N LEU A 90 -10.86 -2.45 -5.34
CA LEU A 90 -10.87 -1.02 -4.99
C LEU A 90 -9.46 -0.51 -4.68
N MET A 91 -8.65 -1.29 -3.97
CA MET A 91 -7.24 -0.97 -3.71
C MET A 91 -6.41 -0.94 -5.00
N ALA A 92 -6.68 -1.84 -5.95
CA ALA A 92 -6.02 -1.83 -7.25
C ALA A 92 -6.39 -0.58 -8.06
N ILE A 93 -7.67 -0.18 -8.05
CA ILE A 93 -8.14 1.06 -8.68
C ILE A 93 -7.49 2.29 -8.03
N ALA A 94 -7.37 2.30 -6.70
CA ALA A 94 -6.63 3.32 -5.97
C ALA A 94 -5.17 3.42 -6.44
N GLY A 95 -4.51 2.27 -6.59
CA GLY A 95 -3.15 2.20 -7.12
C GLY A 95 -3.00 2.73 -8.55
N LEU A 96 -3.96 2.43 -9.43
CA LEU A 96 -4.00 3.01 -10.78
C LEU A 96 -4.18 4.54 -10.75
N GLY A 97 -4.99 5.05 -9.82
CA GLY A 97 -5.13 6.49 -9.59
C GLY A 97 -3.78 7.14 -9.24
N TRP A 98 -3.01 6.53 -8.35
CA TRP A 98 -1.68 7.00 -7.99
C TRP A 98 -0.66 6.92 -9.12
N LEU A 99 -0.79 5.95 -10.03
CA LEU A 99 0.07 5.86 -11.22
C LEU A 99 -0.14 7.02 -12.19
N THR A 100 -1.24 7.78 -12.12
CA THR A 100 -1.39 9.00 -12.94
C THR A 100 -0.31 10.06 -12.66
N PHE A 101 0.29 10.02 -11.46
CA PHE A 101 1.43 10.86 -11.08
C PHE A 101 2.75 10.50 -11.78
N LEU A 102 2.79 9.44 -12.60
CA LEU A 102 3.91 9.17 -13.52
C LEU A 102 4.10 10.28 -14.55
N SER A 103 3.05 11.02 -14.90
CA SER A 103 3.14 12.15 -15.83
C SER A 103 2.58 13.44 -15.20
N PRO A 104 3.43 14.46 -14.96
CA PRO A 104 3.00 15.75 -14.40
C PRO A 104 1.84 16.42 -15.16
N PRO A 105 1.76 16.37 -16.51
CA PRO A 105 0.63 16.96 -17.24
C PRO A 105 -0.71 16.27 -16.92
N LEU A 106 -0.72 14.94 -16.83
CA LEU A 106 -1.92 14.16 -16.54
C LEU A 106 -2.36 14.33 -15.09
N ALA A 107 -1.41 14.40 -14.16
CA ALA A 107 -1.68 14.66 -12.75
C ALA A 107 -2.32 16.04 -12.52
N ASN A 108 -1.84 17.07 -13.22
CA ASN A 108 -2.39 18.42 -13.12
C ASN A 108 -3.78 18.54 -13.77
N HIS A 109 -4.05 17.80 -14.84
CA HIS A 109 -5.35 17.84 -15.51
C HIS A 109 -6.45 17.09 -14.75
N LEU A 110 -6.07 16.03 -14.03
CA LEU A 110 -6.98 15.21 -13.22
C LEU A 110 -7.01 15.63 -11.74
N SER A 111 -6.23 16.64 -11.35
CA SER A 111 -6.24 17.19 -9.99
C SER A 111 -7.56 17.95 -9.74
N PRO A 112 -8.26 17.74 -8.62
CA PRO A 112 -7.92 16.91 -7.45
C PRO A 112 -8.55 15.50 -7.47
N TYR A 113 -9.29 15.13 -8.50
CA TYR A 113 -10.05 13.87 -8.58
C TYR A 113 -9.16 12.63 -8.54
N ASN A 114 -7.91 12.72 -9.01
CA ASN A 114 -6.91 11.65 -8.93
C ASN A 114 -6.49 11.27 -7.51
N LEU A 115 -6.72 12.12 -6.50
CA LEU A 115 -6.46 11.82 -5.08
C LEU A 115 -7.58 11.00 -4.44
N ALA A 116 -8.81 11.11 -4.96
CA ALA A 116 -9.99 10.46 -4.39
C ALA A 116 -9.93 8.92 -4.41
N PRO A 117 -9.48 8.25 -5.49
CA PRO A 117 -9.35 6.79 -5.52
C PRO A 117 -8.43 6.25 -4.42
N GLY A 118 -7.32 6.94 -4.16
CA GLY A 118 -6.37 6.63 -3.09
C GLY A 118 -7.02 6.61 -1.71
N ILE A 119 -7.63 7.74 -1.34
CA ILE A 119 -8.31 7.92 -0.06
C ILE A 119 -9.46 6.93 0.10
N LEU A 120 -10.23 6.69 -0.95
CA LEU A 120 -11.34 5.75 -0.92
C LEU A 120 -10.88 4.31 -0.77
N GLY A 121 -9.84 3.88 -1.49
CA GLY A 121 -9.31 2.52 -1.42
C GLY A 121 -8.69 2.22 -0.06
N GLU A 122 -7.78 3.09 0.42
CA GLU A 122 -7.12 2.93 1.72
C GLU A 122 -8.08 3.13 2.88
N GLY A 123 -8.93 4.15 2.81
CA GLY A 123 -9.92 4.45 3.83
C GLY A 123 -10.93 3.32 3.98
N LEU A 124 -11.47 2.80 2.88
CA LEU A 124 -12.45 1.71 2.93
C LEU A 124 -11.84 0.41 3.45
N LEU A 125 -10.61 0.08 3.03
CA LEU A 125 -9.91 -1.09 3.55
C LEU A 125 -9.63 -0.95 5.05
N THR A 126 -9.20 0.23 5.48
CA THR A 126 -8.97 0.52 6.90
C THR A 126 -10.26 0.40 7.71
N LEU A 127 -11.36 0.99 7.24
CA LEU A 127 -12.67 0.88 7.87
C LEU A 127 -13.15 -0.57 7.95
N TRP A 128 -12.95 -1.36 6.89
CA TRP A 128 -13.31 -2.77 6.91
C TRP A 128 -12.50 -3.57 7.93
N LEU A 129 -11.17 -3.38 7.97
CA LEU A 129 -10.31 -4.08 8.90
C LEU A 129 -10.61 -3.71 10.36
N LEU A 130 -11.01 -2.46 10.62
CA LEU A 130 -11.41 -2.01 11.95
C LEU A 130 -12.81 -2.54 12.35
N ALA A 131 -13.75 -2.61 11.42
CA ALA A 131 -15.13 -2.99 11.71
C ALA A 131 -15.35 -4.52 11.72
N ILE A 132 -14.78 -5.24 10.75
CA ILE A 132 -15.04 -6.66 10.50
C ILE A 132 -13.77 -7.49 10.70
N GLY A 133 -12.62 -6.97 10.29
CA GLY A 133 -11.36 -7.69 10.35
C GLY A 133 -11.22 -8.75 9.25
N VAL A 134 -10.37 -9.74 9.52
CA VAL A 134 -9.97 -10.80 8.58
C VAL A 134 -10.60 -12.13 9.00
N ASN A 135 -11.01 -12.96 8.03
CA ASN A 135 -11.43 -14.33 8.32
C ASN A 135 -10.24 -15.18 8.78
N GLU A 136 -10.10 -15.33 10.10
CA GLU A 136 -8.98 -16.01 10.76
C GLU A 136 -8.87 -17.49 10.36
N GLN A 137 -10.00 -18.20 10.23
CA GLN A 137 -10.02 -19.61 9.87
C GLN A 137 -9.38 -19.85 8.49
N ARG A 138 -9.83 -19.10 7.47
CA ARG A 138 -9.27 -19.19 6.12
C ARG A 138 -7.81 -18.74 6.08
N TRP A 139 -7.44 -17.76 6.89
CA TRP A 139 -6.04 -17.33 7.00
C TRP A 139 -5.16 -18.44 7.57
N LYS A 140 -5.60 -19.12 8.65
CA LYS A 140 -4.89 -20.27 9.26
C LYS A 140 -4.75 -21.42 8.27
N GLU A 141 -5.80 -21.77 7.54
CA GLU A 141 -5.75 -22.81 6.50
C GLU A 141 -4.69 -22.50 5.44
N GLN A 142 -4.64 -21.25 4.95
CA GLN A 142 -3.62 -20.83 3.99
C GLN A 142 -2.20 -20.81 4.59
N ALA A 143 -2.07 -20.42 5.86
CA ALA A 143 -0.78 -20.41 6.56
C ALA A 143 -0.22 -21.83 6.75
N SER A 144 -1.08 -22.79 7.12
CA SER A 144 -0.71 -24.20 7.23
C SER A 144 -0.31 -24.79 5.88
N ALA A 145 -1.12 -24.57 4.84
CA ALA A 145 -0.82 -25.05 3.49
C ALA A 145 0.49 -24.45 2.93
N ALA A 146 0.79 -23.19 3.24
CA ALA A 146 2.03 -22.55 2.86
C ALA A 146 3.25 -23.10 3.64
N ALA A 147 3.05 -23.55 4.88
CA ALA A 147 4.10 -24.20 5.68
C ALA A 147 4.41 -25.61 5.14
N GLU A 148 3.38 -26.40 4.80
CA GLU A 148 3.52 -27.74 4.20
C GLU A 148 4.22 -27.72 2.85
N ARG A 149 3.96 -26.72 2.00
CA ARG A 149 4.69 -26.56 0.72
C ARG A 149 6.18 -26.23 0.88
N ARG A 150 6.61 -25.97 2.11
CA ARG A 150 7.96 -25.48 2.43
C ARG A 150 8.81 -26.50 3.18
N SER A 151 8.19 -27.56 3.69
CA SER A 151 8.84 -28.76 4.25
C SER A 151 9.15 -29.76 3.14
#